data_AF-A0A060C213-F1
#
_entry.id   AF-A0A060C213-F1
#
_cell.length_a   1.000
_cell.length_b   1.000
_cell.length_c   1.000
_cell.angle_alpha   90.00
_cell.angle_beta   90.00
_cell.angle_gamma   90.00
#
_symmetry.space_group_name_H-M   'P 1'
#
loop_
_entity.id
_entity.type
_entity.pdbx_description
1 polymer ?
#
loop_
_entity_poly.entity_id
_entity_poly.type
_entity_poly.pdbx_seq_one_letter_code
_entity_poly.pdbx_strand_id
1 'polypeptide(L)'
;MVDSLHTRFGIRVFDMRGPEGFFINGKSVGKTLSGVNRHQDYVYIGNALPNSGQWRDAKLIRESGNTVVRAAHYPMDPAFYD
;
A
#
# COMPACT_ATOMS: atom_id res chain seq x y z
N MET A 1 18.44 -27.69 -11.17
CA MET A 1 18.18 -26.25 -10.95
C MET A 1 18.97 -25.86 -9.71
N VAL A 2 19.82 -24.82 -9.76
CA VAL A 2 20.65 -24.39 -8.62
C VAL A 2 20.15 -23.13 -7.93
N ASP A 3 19.25 -22.37 -8.58
CA ASP A 3 18.59 -21.18 -8.04
C ASP A 3 17.26 -20.90 -8.77
N SER A 4 16.33 -20.20 -8.11
CA SER A 4 15.05 -19.75 -8.67
C SER A 4 14.48 -18.55 -7.91
N LEU A 5 13.79 -17.65 -8.61
CA LEU A 5 13.09 -16.50 -8.04
C LEU A 5 11.60 -16.54 -8.41
N HIS A 6 10.74 -16.10 -7.49
CA HIS A 6 9.31 -15.91 -7.73
C HIS A 6 8.90 -14.49 -7.34
N THR A 7 8.04 -13.86 -8.13
CA THR A 7 7.46 -12.54 -7.83
C THR A 7 5.98 -12.51 -8.21
N ARG A 8 5.15 -11.95 -7.32
CA ARG A 8 3.71 -11.77 -7.57
C ARG A 8 3.50 -10.45 -8.30
N PHE A 9 2.63 -10.45 -9.31
CA PHE A 9 2.25 -9.22 -10.01
C PHE A 9 0.75 -9.19 -10.31
N GLY A 10 0.22 -7.98 -10.50
CA GLY A 10 -1.19 -7.76 -10.87
C GLY A 10 -1.30 -6.91 -12.14
N ILE A 11 -2.19 -7.28 -13.04
CA ILE A 11 -2.45 -6.54 -14.28
C ILE A 11 -3.57 -5.52 -14.04
N ARG A 12 -3.26 -4.23 -14.04
CA ARG A 12 -4.22 -3.13 -13.85
C ARG A 12 -3.83 -1.94 -14.73
N VAL A 13 -4.80 -1.15 -15.18
CA VAL A 13 -4.59 0.14 -15.86
C VAL A 13 -5.07 1.26 -14.94
N PHE A 14 -4.26 2.31 -14.82
CA PHE A 14 -4.54 3.47 -13.98
C PHE A 14 -4.53 4.73 -14.84
N ASP A 15 -5.62 5.52 -14.78
CA ASP A 15 -5.70 6.80 -15.48
C ASP A 15 -6.04 7.92 -14.49
N MET A 16 -5.29 9.03 -14.53
CA MET A 16 -5.66 10.29 -13.88
C MET A 16 -6.13 11.27 -14.95
N ARG A 17 -7.44 11.55 -14.99
CA ARG A 17 -8.09 12.32 -16.07
C ARG A 17 -8.43 13.75 -15.63
N GLY A 18 -7.47 14.42 -15.00
CA GLY A 18 -7.62 15.80 -14.55
C GLY A 18 -8.88 16.01 -13.69
N PRO A 19 -9.83 16.88 -14.09
CA PRO A 19 -11.07 17.11 -13.33
C PRO A 19 -11.96 15.87 -13.14
N GLU A 20 -11.88 14.87 -14.03
CA GLU A 20 -12.67 13.63 -13.93
C GLU A 20 -12.13 12.66 -12.87
N GLY A 21 -10.92 12.91 -12.34
CA GLY A 21 -10.33 12.16 -11.25
C GLY A 21 -9.64 10.85 -11.67
N PHE A 22 -9.60 9.90 -10.73
CA PHE A 22 -8.82 8.67 -10.85
C PHE A 22 -9.66 7.47 -11.29
N PHE A 23 -9.11 6.70 -12.22
CA PHE A 23 -9.75 5.51 -12.80
C PHE A 23 -8.85 4.28 -12.63
N ILE A 24 -9.48 3.14 -12.35
CA ILE A 24 -8.83 1.83 -12.30
C ILE A 24 -9.58 0.91 -13.26
N ASN A 25 -8.86 0.31 -14.22
CA ASN A 25 -9.43 -0.53 -15.28
C ASN A 25 -10.59 0.14 -16.02
N GLY A 26 -10.43 1.43 -16.36
CA GLY A 26 -11.43 2.23 -17.06
C GLY A 26 -12.66 2.64 -16.22
N LYS A 27 -12.75 2.23 -14.95
CA LYS A 27 -13.84 2.61 -14.04
C LYS A 27 -13.41 3.73 -13.11
N SER A 28 -14.22 4.77 -13.00
CA SER A 28 -13.98 5.85 -12.04
C SER A 28 -14.03 5.30 -10.62
N VAL A 29 -13.10 5.73 -9.77
CA VAL A 29 -13.13 5.46 -8.32
C VAL A 29 -14.29 6.21 -7.63
N GLY A 30 -14.91 7.17 -8.33
CA GLY A 30 -16.15 7.84 -7.90
C GLY A 30 -15.99 8.78 -6.71
N LYS A 31 -14.77 8.95 -6.21
CA LYS A 31 -14.40 9.80 -5.06
C LYS A 31 -13.00 10.35 -5.25
N THR A 32 -12.70 11.47 -4.60
CA THR A 32 -11.32 11.92 -4.41
C THR A 32 -10.50 10.82 -3.75
N LEU A 33 -9.25 10.65 -4.17
CA LEU A 33 -8.31 9.75 -3.52
C LEU A 33 -8.08 10.25 -2.08
N SER A 34 -8.75 9.61 -1.14
CA SER A 34 -8.65 9.90 0.29
C SER A 34 -8.08 8.68 1.00
N GLY A 35 -7.09 8.94 1.85
CA GLY A 35 -6.30 7.89 2.47
C GLY A 35 -5.46 8.42 3.62
N VAL A 36 -4.52 7.59 4.07
CA VAL A 36 -3.64 7.89 5.21
C VAL A 36 -2.16 7.86 4.82
N ASN A 37 -1.33 8.53 5.61
CA ASN A 37 0.12 8.30 5.60
C ASN A 37 0.44 7.25 6.67
N ARG A 38 1.49 6.45 6.46
CA ARG A 38 1.98 5.49 7.45
C ARG A 38 3.50 5.56 7.55
N HIS A 39 3.99 5.74 8.78
CA HIS A 39 5.40 5.62 9.15
C HIS A 39 5.65 4.23 9.77
N GLN A 40 6.86 3.67 9.67
CA GLN A 40 7.10 2.26 9.99
C GLN A 40 7.52 1.95 11.43
N ASP A 41 7.61 2.98 12.27
CA ASP A 41 8.15 2.88 13.61
C ASP A 41 7.08 2.60 14.67
N TYR A 42 7.54 1.97 15.74
CA TYR A 42 6.73 1.61 16.89
C TYR A 42 7.42 2.00 18.18
N VAL A 43 6.59 2.27 19.19
CA VAL A 43 7.06 2.54 20.55
C VAL A 43 7.93 1.37 21.02
N TYR A 44 9.08 1.69 21.62
CA TYR A 44 10.09 0.76 22.17
C TYR A 44 10.94 -0.06 21.19
N ILE A 45 10.51 -0.23 19.93
CA ILE A 45 11.25 -1.02 18.93
C ILE A 45 11.73 -0.21 17.73
N GLY A 46 11.35 1.07 17.65
CA GLY A 46 11.70 1.93 16.52
C GLY A 46 11.21 1.30 15.21
N ASN A 47 12.04 1.35 14.17
CA ASN A 47 11.75 0.76 12.86
C ASN A 47 12.12 -0.73 12.74
N ALA A 48 12.59 -1.38 13.81
CA ALA A 48 12.90 -2.81 13.83
C ALA A 48 11.64 -3.68 13.98
N LEU A 49 10.62 -3.40 13.17
CA LEU A 49 9.30 -4.04 13.23
C LEU A 49 9.32 -5.39 12.50
N PRO A 50 8.81 -6.50 13.09
CA PRO A 50 8.67 -7.76 12.38
C PRO A 50 7.61 -7.67 11.27
N ASN A 51 7.67 -8.57 10.29
CA ASN A 51 6.70 -8.65 9.19
C ASN A 51 5.25 -8.66 9.70
N SER A 52 4.95 -9.38 10.79
CA SER A 52 3.61 -9.43 11.37
C SER A 52 3.06 -8.04 11.78
N GLY A 53 3.94 -7.11 12.17
CA GLY A 53 3.56 -5.71 12.42
C GLY A 53 3.21 -4.96 11.14
N GLN A 54 3.97 -5.17 10.06
CA GLN A 54 3.67 -4.59 8.75
C GLN A 54 2.29 -5.05 8.24
N TRP A 55 2.04 -6.37 8.30
CA TRP A 55 0.75 -6.98 7.93
C TRP A 55 -0.41 -6.47 8.78
N ARG A 56 -0.21 -6.37 10.10
CA ARG A 56 -1.24 -5.84 11.01
C ARG A 56 -1.63 -4.43 10.63
N ASP A 57 -0.66 -3.57 10.30
CA ASP A 57 -0.92 -2.18 9.97
C ASP A 57 -1.70 -2.05 8.67
N ALA A 58 -1.32 -2.79 7.63
CA ALA A 58 -2.08 -2.85 6.38
C ALA A 58 -3.52 -3.32 6.61
N LYS A 59 -3.72 -4.33 7.47
CA LYS A 59 -5.05 -4.82 7.86
C LYS A 59 -5.87 -3.76 8.60
N LEU A 60 -5.31 -3.12 9.62
CA LEU A 60 -6.00 -2.08 10.39
C LEU A 60 -6.37 -0.88 9.52
N ILE A 61 -5.49 -0.46 8.62
CA ILE A 61 -5.78 0.61 7.66
C ILE A 61 -6.96 0.19 6.76
N ARG A 62 -6.97 -1.05 6.26
CA ARG A 62 -8.09 -1.55 5.46
C ARG A 62 -9.40 -1.60 6.25
N GLU A 63 -9.37 -2.10 7.48
CA GLU A 63 -10.54 -2.20 8.37
C GLU A 63 -11.08 -0.82 8.78
N SER A 64 -10.23 0.21 8.83
CA SER A 64 -10.65 1.60 9.04
C SER A 64 -11.38 2.24 7.84
N GLY A 65 -11.55 1.50 6.74
CA GLY A 65 -12.24 1.96 5.52
C GLY A 65 -11.34 2.69 4.52
N ASN A 66 -10.03 2.81 4.81
CA ASN A 66 -9.08 3.42 3.90
C ASN A 66 -8.77 2.50 2.71
N THR A 67 -8.64 3.10 1.54
CA THR A 67 -8.36 2.40 0.27
C THR A 67 -7.07 2.87 -0.40
N VAL A 68 -6.49 3.95 0.12
CA VAL A 68 -5.26 4.57 -0.38
C VAL A 68 -4.33 4.77 0.80
N VAL A 69 -3.06 4.42 0.61
CA VAL A 69 -2.02 4.63 1.61
C VAL A 69 -0.84 5.28 0.93
N ARG A 70 -0.34 6.36 1.53
CA ARG A 70 0.95 6.93 1.19
C ARG A 70 2.01 6.34 2.12
N ALA A 71 2.86 5.49 1.57
CA ALA A 71 4.07 5.00 2.20
C ALA A 71 5.09 6.15 2.29
N ALA A 72 5.10 6.88 3.41
CA ALA A 72 5.92 8.06 3.60
C ALA A 72 6.99 7.81 4.68
N HIS A 73 8.18 8.39 4.65
CA HIS A 73 8.77 9.27 3.61
C HIS A 73 9.88 8.56 2.81
N TYR A 74 9.90 7.24 2.86
CA TYR A 74 10.94 6.38 2.35
C TYR A 74 10.34 5.04 1.90
N PRO A 75 11.08 4.22 1.13
CA PRO A 75 10.67 2.86 0.84
C PRO A 75 10.40 2.08 2.13
N MET A 76 9.24 1.46 2.22
CA MET A 76 8.83 0.67 3.38
C MET A 76 9.33 -0.77 3.24
N ASP A 77 9.23 -1.54 4.32
CA ASP A 77 9.51 -2.98 4.27
C ASP A 77 8.66 -3.69 3.19
N PRO A 78 9.23 -4.62 2.39
CA PRO A 78 8.47 -5.40 1.40
C PRO A 78 7.22 -6.08 1.95
N ALA A 79 7.23 -6.52 3.21
CA ALA A 79 6.08 -7.16 3.85
C ALA A 79 4.89 -6.22 4.07
N PHE A 80 5.05 -4.89 3.94
CA PHE A 80 3.93 -3.95 3.91
C PHE A 80 3.27 -3.86 2.53
N TYR A 81 4.02 -4.13 1.46
CA TYR A 81 3.53 -4.06 0.08
C TYR A 81 2.95 -5.39 -0.44
N ASP A 82 3.30 -6.51 0.21
CA ASP A 82 2.94 -7.87 -0.19
C ASP A 82 1.45 -8.21 0.03
#